data_AF-A0A0G0RBF3-F1
#
_entry.id   AF-A0A0G0RBF3-F1
#
_cell.length_a   1.000
_cell.length_b   1.000
_cell.length_c   1.000
_cell.angle_alpha   90.00
_cell.angle_beta   90.00
_cell.angle_gamma   90.00
#
_symmetry.space_group_name_H-M   'P 1'
#
loop_
_entity.id
_entity.type
_entity.pdbx_description
1 polymer ?
#
loop_
_entity_poly.entity_id
_entity_poly.type
_entity_poly.pdbx_seq_one_letter_code
_entity_poly.pdbx_strand_id
1 'polypeptide(L)'
;MKQNQLIASVAWIVVSDCPKSSLKAKVFGREISKTKFSLIVIGAFFLPLLIFMFTPLWQVKSPSNIVNTSGELDLTNLRGSNTLQYLIDTTGIPLSVFQEKLHLPADVDAKMKLKDIGQKYNLKNSEGAFIEAEEFREVVEQVK
;
A
#
# COMPACT_ATOMS: atom_id res chain seq x y z
N MET A 1 23.80 -40.44 -78.58
CA MET A 1 24.16 -39.35 -77.66
C MET A 1 23.03 -38.33 -77.66
N LYS A 2 22.15 -38.37 -76.66
CA LYS A 2 21.03 -37.41 -76.49
C LYS A 2 21.53 -36.25 -75.62
N GLN A 3 21.57 -35.03 -76.15
CA GLN A 3 20.50 -34.01 -76.09
C GLN A 3 20.61 -33.20 -74.78
N ASN A 4 21.26 -32.03 -74.80
CA ASN A 4 20.72 -30.67 -75.02
C ASN A 4 20.00 -30.04 -73.80
N GLN A 5 20.28 -28.74 -73.60
CA GLN A 5 19.68 -27.72 -72.70
C GLN A 5 20.49 -27.41 -71.42
N LEU A 6 21.23 -26.30 -71.37
CA LEU A 6 20.83 -24.88 -71.21
C LEU A 6 20.31 -24.51 -69.81
N ILE A 7 21.19 -23.78 -69.10
CA ILE A 7 20.95 -22.67 -68.17
C ILE A 7 20.09 -22.93 -66.92
N ALA A 8 20.72 -22.91 -65.74
CA ALA A 8 20.29 -22.08 -64.61
C ALA A 8 21.37 -22.05 -63.53
N SER A 9 21.95 -20.87 -63.33
CA SER A 9 22.76 -20.52 -62.16
C SER A 9 21.96 -20.74 -60.88
N VAL A 10 22.37 -21.69 -60.04
CA VAL A 10 22.11 -21.64 -58.61
C VAL A 10 23.37 -22.13 -57.91
N ALA A 11 24.22 -21.17 -57.55
CA ALA A 11 25.28 -21.40 -56.58
C ALA A 11 24.60 -21.75 -55.25
N TRP A 12 24.46 -23.05 -54.98
CA TRP A 12 24.11 -23.56 -53.67
C TRP A 12 25.27 -23.24 -52.72
N ILE A 13 25.19 -22.11 -52.02
CA ILE A 13 25.96 -21.94 -50.78
C ILE A 13 25.30 -22.88 -49.78
N VAL A 14 25.92 -24.04 -49.61
CA VAL A 14 25.61 -24.97 -48.53
C VAL A 14 25.90 -24.23 -47.21
N VAL A 15 24.86 -23.68 -46.58
CA VAL A 15 24.91 -23.25 -45.18
C VAL A 15 24.80 -24.50 -44.30
N SER A 16 25.81 -25.38 -44.38
CA SER A 16 26.00 -26.48 -43.45
C SER A 16 26.99 -26.01 -42.38
N ASP A 17 26.45 -25.32 -41.38
CA ASP A 17 26.86 -25.33 -39.97
C ASP A 17 26.45 -24.02 -39.30
N CYS A 18 25.15 -23.88 -39.06
CA CYS A 18 24.64 -22.89 -38.12
C CYS A 18 24.66 -23.53 -36.72
N PRO A 19 25.52 -23.09 -35.79
CA PRO A 19 25.60 -23.71 -34.48
C PRO A 19 24.31 -23.40 -33.71
N LYS A 20 23.51 -24.44 -33.42
CA LYS A 20 22.19 -24.35 -32.77
C LYS A 20 22.19 -23.83 -31.32
N SER A 21 23.27 -23.21 -30.83
CA SER A 21 23.28 -22.62 -29.47
C SER A 21 24.47 -21.67 -29.28
N SER A 22 24.33 -20.39 -29.66
CA SER A 22 25.45 -19.43 -29.59
C SER A 22 25.56 -18.58 -28.31
N LEU A 23 24.67 -18.74 -27.33
CA LEU A 23 24.79 -18.00 -26.07
C LEU A 23 25.57 -18.81 -25.02
N LYS A 24 26.90 -18.83 -25.16
CA LYS A 24 27.85 -19.19 -24.10
C LYS A 24 28.44 -17.90 -23.55
N ALA A 25 27.79 -17.30 -22.56
CA ALA A 25 28.33 -16.14 -21.87
C ALA A 25 29.41 -16.61 -20.87
N LYS A 26 30.67 -16.24 -21.13
CA LYS A 26 31.80 -16.54 -20.24
C LYS A 26 31.89 -15.42 -19.20
N VAL A 27 31.26 -15.62 -18.05
CA VAL A 27 31.37 -14.71 -16.90
C VAL A 27 32.35 -15.33 -15.92
N PHE A 28 33.44 -14.61 -15.61
CA PHE A 28 34.40 -15.00 -14.57
C PHE A 28 35.05 -16.39 -14.77
N GLY A 29 35.43 -16.73 -16.01
CA GLY A 29 36.20 -17.94 -16.30
C GLY A 29 35.44 -19.27 -16.17
N ARG A 30 34.15 -19.25 -15.77
CA ARG A 30 33.29 -20.44 -15.69
C ARG A 30 32.19 -20.38 -16.76
N GLU A 31 31.94 -21.51 -17.41
CA GLU A 31 30.84 -21.64 -18.38
C GLU A 31 29.50 -21.72 -17.63
N ILE A 32 28.66 -20.70 -17.78
CA ILE A 32 27.31 -20.69 -17.20
C ILE A 32 26.32 -21.22 -18.24
N SER A 33 25.68 -22.35 -17.95
CA SER A 33 24.62 -22.93 -18.78
C SER A 33 23.38 -22.01 -18.84
N LYS A 34 22.65 -21.99 -19.96
CA LYS A 34 21.44 -21.16 -20.17
C LYS A 34 20.40 -21.28 -19.04
N THR A 35 20.17 -22.49 -18.52
CA THR A 35 19.23 -22.74 -17.41
C THR A 35 19.64 -22.02 -16.12
N LYS A 36 20.94 -22.02 -15.79
CA LYS A 36 21.47 -21.32 -14.61
C LYS A 36 21.39 -19.80 -14.77
N PHE A 37 21.67 -19.28 -15.96
CA PHE A 37 21.53 -17.85 -16.23
C PHE A 37 20.07 -17.39 -16.09
N SER A 38 19.12 -18.15 -16.66
CA SER A 38 17.69 -17.85 -16.52
C SER A 38 17.23 -17.88 -15.06
N LEU A 39 17.65 -18.87 -14.27
CA LEU A 39 17.35 -18.93 -12.84
C LEU A 39 17.94 -17.75 -12.06
N ILE A 40 19.14 -17.29 -12.40
CA ILE A 40 19.77 -16.13 -11.75
C ILE A 40 18.97 -14.86 -12.05
N VAL A 41 18.54 -14.64 -13.30
CA VAL A 41 17.77 -13.45 -13.69
C VAL A 41 16.39 -13.45 -13.01
N ILE A 42 15.69 -14.59 -13.02
CA ILE A 42 14.41 -14.74 -12.31
C ILE A 42 14.61 -14.51 -10.81
N GLY A 43 15.62 -15.16 -10.22
CA GLY A 43 15.96 -14.98 -8.81
C GLY A 43 16.26 -13.53 -8.47
N ALA A 44 17.08 -12.84 -9.25
CA ALA A 44 17.44 -11.44 -9.02
C ALA A 44 16.22 -10.50 -9.06
N PHE A 45 15.19 -10.82 -9.86
CA PHE A 45 13.96 -10.03 -9.92
C PHE A 45 13.02 -10.31 -8.74
N PHE A 46 12.80 -11.58 -8.39
CA PHE A 46 11.81 -11.96 -7.36
C PHE A 46 12.36 -11.96 -5.93
N LEU A 47 13.66 -12.17 -5.73
CA LEU A 47 14.30 -12.15 -4.42
C LEU A 47 14.06 -10.85 -3.65
N PRO A 48 14.28 -9.64 -4.22
CA PRO A 48 13.99 -8.40 -3.50
C PRO A 48 12.49 -8.23 -3.19
N LEU A 49 11.59 -8.69 -4.06
CA LEU A 49 10.15 -8.66 -3.80
C LEU A 49 9.76 -9.58 -2.64
N LEU A 50 10.36 -10.77 -2.55
CA LEU A 50 10.16 -11.67 -1.41
C LEU A 50 10.69 -11.06 -0.11
N ILE A 51 11.88 -10.46 -0.14
CA ILE A 51 12.42 -9.75 1.04
C ILE A 51 11.47 -8.61 1.44
N PHE A 52 10.98 -7.82 0.49
CA PHE A 52 9.98 -6.78 0.72
C PHE A 52 8.59 -7.32 1.12
N MET A 53 8.31 -8.62 1.03
CA MET A 53 7.08 -9.25 1.54
C MET A 53 7.26 -9.91 2.91
N PHE A 54 8.51 -10.08 3.38
CA PHE A 54 8.83 -10.66 4.69
C PHE A 54 9.48 -9.66 5.68
N THR A 55 9.93 -8.50 5.22
CA THR A 55 10.50 -7.45 6.06
C THR A 55 9.42 -6.50 6.60
N PRO A 56 9.24 -6.33 7.92
CA PRO A 56 8.16 -5.50 8.48
C PRO A 56 8.27 -3.98 8.17
N LEU A 57 9.09 -3.58 7.21
CA LEU A 57 9.28 -2.20 6.73
C LEU A 57 8.00 -1.58 6.15
N TRP A 58 6.99 -2.36 5.76
CA TRP A 58 5.68 -1.83 5.32
C TRP A 58 4.70 -1.57 6.48
N GLN A 59 5.04 -1.90 7.72
CA GLN A 59 4.18 -1.61 8.88
C GLN A 59 4.29 -0.10 9.21
N VAL A 60 3.47 0.71 8.54
CA VAL A 60 3.42 2.17 8.73
C VAL A 60 2.60 2.55 9.97
N LYS A 61 3.28 3.26 10.88
CA LYS A 61 2.85 3.95 12.12
C LYS A 61 2.08 3.11 13.14
N SER A 62 2.54 3.21 14.39
CA SER A 62 1.91 2.70 15.61
C SER A 62 0.38 2.92 15.61
N PRO A 63 -0.38 2.06 16.30
CA PRO A 63 -1.81 2.29 16.52
C PRO A 63 -2.03 3.75 16.92
N SER A 64 -3.01 4.41 16.29
CA SER A 64 -3.40 5.79 16.60
C SER A 64 -3.60 5.89 18.10
N ASN A 65 -2.58 6.38 18.78
CA ASN A 65 -2.61 6.63 20.19
C ASN A 65 -2.68 8.13 20.33
N ILE A 66 -3.82 8.62 20.79
CA ILE A 66 -3.99 10.04 21.11
C ILE A 66 -3.13 10.35 22.36
N VAL A 67 -2.69 9.34 23.12
CA VAL A 67 -1.72 9.49 24.20
C VAL A 67 -0.33 9.13 23.70
N ASN A 68 0.63 10.06 23.82
CA ASN A 68 2.02 9.78 23.49
C ASN A 68 2.69 8.87 24.55
N THR A 69 3.90 8.39 24.28
CA THR A 69 4.68 7.58 25.26
C THR A 69 5.02 8.32 26.56
N SER A 70 4.81 9.64 26.60
CA SER A 70 5.01 10.51 27.77
C SER A 70 3.71 10.72 28.58
N GLY A 71 2.57 10.17 28.13
CA GLY A 71 1.27 10.36 28.78
C GLY A 71 0.54 11.66 28.40
N GLU A 72 1.07 12.43 27.46
CA GLU A 72 0.45 13.66 26.98
C GLU A 72 -0.52 13.40 25.83
N LEU A 73 -1.60 14.18 25.79
CA LEU A 73 -2.63 14.09 24.77
C LEU A 73 -2.17 14.81 23.48
N ASP A 74 -1.93 14.06 22.43
CA ASP A 74 -1.65 14.55 21.08
C ASP A 74 -2.89 14.38 20.18
N LEU A 75 -3.69 15.47 20.10
CA LEU A 75 -4.91 15.52 19.29
C LEU A 75 -4.64 15.38 17.78
N THR A 76 -3.42 15.65 17.32
CA THR A 76 -3.07 15.48 15.89
C THR A 76 -3.12 14.00 15.47
N ASN A 77 -3.00 13.08 16.42
CA ASN A 77 -3.13 11.64 16.20
C ASN A 77 -4.57 11.12 16.29
N LEU A 78 -5.55 11.97 16.65
CA LEU A 78 -6.96 11.61 16.54
C LEU A 78 -7.30 11.45 15.06
N ARG A 79 -7.89 10.33 14.65
CA ARG A 79 -8.26 10.06 13.26
C ARG A 79 -9.74 9.72 13.18
N GLY A 80 -10.33 9.92 12.01
CA GLY A 80 -11.70 9.49 11.72
C GLY A 80 -11.95 8.01 11.94
N SER A 81 -10.90 7.17 11.92
CA SER A 81 -10.98 5.73 12.21
C SER A 81 -11.08 5.37 13.69
N ASN A 82 -10.81 6.31 14.61
CA ASN A 82 -10.99 6.11 16.05
C ASN A 82 -12.48 6.14 16.39
N THR A 83 -12.84 5.56 17.54
CA THR A 83 -14.21 5.56 18.05
C THR A 83 -14.46 6.72 19.01
N LEU A 84 -15.72 7.13 19.13
CA LEU A 84 -16.12 8.15 20.10
C LEU A 84 -15.84 7.69 21.54
N GLN A 85 -16.05 6.41 21.84
CA GLN A 85 -15.73 5.81 23.13
C GLN A 85 -14.23 5.94 23.45
N TYR A 86 -13.36 5.64 22.48
CA TYR A 86 -11.92 5.77 22.68
C TYR A 86 -11.52 7.23 22.99
N LEU A 87 -12.15 8.20 22.33
CA LEU A 87 -11.92 9.61 22.61
C LEU A 87 -12.36 9.99 24.03
N ILE A 88 -13.55 9.55 24.46
CA ILE A 88 -14.09 9.77 25.81
C ILE A 88 -13.17 9.17 26.86
N ASP A 89 -12.79 7.90 26.70
CA ASP A 89 -11.95 7.18 27.65
C ASP A 89 -10.56 7.84 27.77
N THR A 90 -10.04 8.35 26.65
CA THR A 90 -8.70 8.95 26.61
C THR A 90 -8.67 10.39 27.12
N THR A 91 -9.72 11.17 26.87
CA THR A 91 -9.79 12.59 27.27
C THR A 91 -10.42 12.80 28.64
N GLY A 92 -11.22 11.84 29.11
CA GLY A 92 -12.07 11.97 30.30
C GLY A 92 -13.29 12.88 30.11
N ILE A 93 -13.51 13.41 28.90
CA ILE A 93 -14.63 14.30 28.60
C ILE A 93 -15.90 13.46 28.44
N PRO A 94 -16.98 13.75 29.17
CA PRO A 94 -18.19 12.96 29.10
C PRO A 94 -18.90 13.12 27.74
N LEU A 95 -19.60 12.05 27.31
CA LEU A 95 -20.36 12.02 26.06
C LEU A 95 -21.33 13.20 25.91
N SER A 96 -21.93 13.67 27.02
CA SER A 96 -22.88 14.78 27.04
C SER A 96 -22.30 16.08 26.48
N VAL A 97 -21.01 16.34 26.67
CA VAL A 97 -20.36 17.55 26.15
C VAL A 97 -20.26 17.48 24.63
N PHE A 98 -19.91 16.31 24.08
CA PHE A 98 -19.90 16.10 22.63
C PHE A 98 -21.31 16.17 22.04
N GLN A 99 -22.32 15.64 22.75
CA GLN A 99 -23.72 15.72 22.34
C GLN A 99 -24.21 17.16 22.27
N GLU A 100 -23.90 17.97 23.27
CA GLU A 100 -24.29 19.38 23.31
C GLU A 100 -23.58 20.19 22.22
N LYS A 101 -22.26 20.04 22.11
CA LYS A 101 -21.42 20.84 21.21
C LYS A 101 -21.58 20.49 19.73
N LEU A 102 -21.73 19.21 19.41
CA LEU A 102 -21.84 18.71 18.03
C LEU A 102 -23.27 18.34 17.65
N HIS A 103 -24.24 18.63 18.53
CA HIS A 103 -25.65 18.30 18.36
C HIS A 103 -25.87 16.80 18.05
N LEU A 104 -25.08 15.93 18.69
CA LEU A 104 -25.26 14.48 18.53
C LEU A 104 -26.56 14.03 19.21
N PRO A 105 -27.28 13.05 18.65
CA PRO A 105 -28.49 12.53 19.27
C PRO A 105 -28.18 11.78 20.58
N ALA A 106 -29.18 11.68 21.45
CA ALA A 106 -29.03 11.07 22.78
C ALA A 106 -28.67 9.57 22.73
N ASP A 107 -29.07 8.89 21.66
CA ASP A 107 -28.85 7.46 21.40
C ASP A 107 -27.62 7.19 20.52
N VAL A 108 -26.71 8.15 20.38
CA VAL A 108 -25.50 8.00 19.58
C VAL A 108 -24.66 6.80 20.06
N ASP A 109 -24.37 5.89 19.14
CA ASP A 109 -23.48 4.75 19.40
C ASP A 109 -22.02 5.19 19.57
N ALA A 110 -21.55 5.22 20.82
CA ALA A 110 -20.17 5.58 21.16
C ALA A 110 -19.12 4.62 20.59
N LYS A 111 -19.49 3.40 20.21
CA LYS A 111 -18.56 2.43 19.59
C LYS A 111 -18.33 2.71 18.10
N MET A 112 -19.09 3.64 17.51
CA MET A 112 -18.93 4.06 16.13
C MET A 112 -17.67 4.88 15.91
N LYS A 113 -17.12 4.80 14.70
CA LYS A 113 -16.00 5.63 14.27
C LYS A 113 -16.43 7.07 14.06
N LEU A 114 -15.56 8.02 14.40
CA LEU A 114 -15.88 9.45 14.33
C LEU A 114 -16.35 9.88 12.93
N LYS A 115 -15.66 9.42 11.87
CA LYS A 115 -16.01 9.73 10.48
C LYS A 115 -17.39 9.20 10.04
N ASP A 116 -17.85 8.12 10.69
CA ASP A 116 -19.09 7.45 10.31
C ASP A 116 -20.30 8.11 11.01
N ILE A 117 -20.09 8.83 12.11
CA ILE A 117 -21.15 9.51 12.89
C ILE A 117 -21.81 10.60 12.06
N GLY A 118 -21.03 11.47 11.40
CA GLY A 118 -21.57 12.56 10.58
C GLY A 118 -22.49 12.04 9.47
N GLN A 119 -22.09 10.96 8.79
CA GLN A 119 -22.88 10.34 7.74
C GLN A 119 -24.15 9.65 8.27
N LYS A 120 -24.02 8.89 9.37
CA LYS A 120 -25.15 8.13 9.94
C LYS A 120 -26.28 9.02 10.44
N TYR A 121 -25.94 10.11 11.11
CA TYR A 121 -26.93 11.01 11.71
C TYR A 121 -27.18 12.27 10.85
N ASN A 122 -26.61 12.31 9.64
CA ASN A 122 -26.70 13.44 8.72
C ASN A 122 -26.34 14.79 9.38
N LEU A 123 -25.28 14.77 10.19
CA LEU A 123 -24.78 15.92 10.93
C LEU A 123 -23.75 16.66 10.08
N LYS A 124 -23.96 17.96 9.93
CA LYS A 124 -23.15 18.82 9.08
C LYS A 124 -22.52 19.95 9.88
N ASN A 125 -21.32 20.33 9.49
CA ASN A 125 -20.65 21.52 10.02
C ASN A 125 -21.24 22.80 9.39
N SER A 126 -20.70 23.94 9.80
CA SER A 126 -21.09 25.27 9.30
C SER A 126 -20.89 25.45 7.79
N GLU A 127 -20.00 24.67 7.18
CA GLU A 127 -19.72 24.67 5.73
C GLU A 127 -20.66 23.73 4.96
N GLY A 128 -21.51 22.97 5.65
CA GLY A 128 -22.43 22.01 5.04
C GLY A 128 -21.79 20.65 4.69
N ALA A 129 -20.52 20.45 5.06
CA ALA A 129 -19.85 19.15 4.99
C ALA A 129 -20.25 18.29 6.19
N PHE A 130 -20.13 16.96 6.09
CA PHE A 130 -20.36 16.09 7.24
C PHE A 130 -19.31 16.34 8.32
N ILE A 131 -19.71 16.27 9.59
CA ILE A 131 -18.75 16.35 10.70
C ILE A 131 -17.77 15.16 10.61
N GLU A 132 -16.49 15.44 10.79
CA GLU A 132 -15.38 14.50 10.73
C GLU A 132 -14.59 14.57 12.05
N ALA A 133 -13.40 13.98 12.11
CA ALA A 133 -12.61 13.92 13.35
C ALA A 133 -12.18 15.29 13.87
N GLU A 134 -12.04 16.25 12.96
CA GLU A 134 -11.61 17.63 13.19
C GLU A 134 -12.54 18.36 14.16
N GLU A 135 -13.86 18.28 13.96
CA GLU A 135 -14.84 18.90 14.84
C GLU A 135 -14.81 18.30 16.25
N PHE A 136 -14.51 17.00 16.39
CA PHE A 136 -14.29 16.40 17.70
C PHE A 136 -13.01 16.91 18.37
N ARG A 137 -11.95 17.21 17.60
CA ARG A 137 -10.72 17.82 18.16
C ARG A 137 -11.03 19.20 18.72
N GLU A 138 -11.76 20.02 17.97
CA GLU A 138 -12.14 21.38 18.40
C GLU A 138 -12.92 21.37 19.72
N VAL A 139 -13.83 20.40 19.92
CA VAL A 139 -14.54 20.26 21.19
C VAL A 139 -13.58 19.97 22.34
N VAL A 140 -12.59 19.10 22.14
CA VAL A 140 -11.61 18.79 23.18
C VAL A 140 -10.73 20.00 23.49
N GLU A 141 -10.32 20.77 22.48
CA GLU A 141 -9.53 21.99 22.64
C GLU A 141 -10.29 23.11 23.34
N GLN A 142 -11.62 23.21 23.16
CA GLN A 142 -12.44 24.21 23.84
C GLN A 142 -12.69 23.91 25.33
N VAL A 143 -12.59 22.64 25.73
CA VAL A 143 -12.94 22.18 27.09
C VAL A 143 -11.71 22.12 28.00
N LYS A 144 -10.52 21.92 27.43
CA LYS A 144 -9.24 21.93 28.16
C LYS A 144 -8.69 23.34 28.32
#